data_AF-A0A2S6QNQ9-F1
#
_entry.id   AF-A0A2S6QNQ9-F1
#
_cell.length_a   1.000
_cell.length_b   1.000
_cell.length_c   1.000
_cell.angle_alpha   90.00
_cell.angle_beta   90.00
_cell.angle_gamma   90.00
#
_symmetry.space_group_name_H-M   'P 1'
#
loop_
_entity.id
_entity.type
_entity.pdbx_description
1 polymer ?
#
loop_
_entity_poly.entity_id
_entity_poly.type
_entity_poly.pdbx_seq_one_letter_code
_entity_poly.pdbx_strand_id
1 'polypeptide(L)' 'MVTVRVPGACQASHAAAVRLHDQLLHHHRIEVLVVPIDGALWVKVSAQVYDGESDIDRLAAALS' A
#
# COMPACT_ATOMS: atom_id res chain seq x y z
N MET A 1 -4.99 7.24 10.93
CA MET A 1 -3.82 6.80 10.13
C MET A 1 -3.27 5.53 10.75
N VAL A 2 -2.99 4.52 9.92
CA VAL A 2 -2.45 3.22 10.35
C VAL A 2 -1.44 2.73 9.33
N THR A 3 -0.42 2.00 9.77
CA THR A 3 0.54 1.34 8.88
C THR A 3 0.26 -0.15 8.91
N VAL A 4 0.02 -0.75 7.74
CA VAL A 4 -0.30 -2.17 7.60
C VAL A 4 0.75 -2.88 6.78
N ARG A 5 1.06 -4.11 7.16
CA ARG A 5 2.03 -4.96 6.44
C ARG A 5 1.40 -5.47 5.14
N VAL A 6 2.12 -5.36 4.04
CA VAL A 6 1.70 -5.93 2.75
C VAL A 6 1.86 -7.46 2.79
N PRO A 7 0.83 -8.24 2.49
CA PRO A 7 0.93 -9.69 2.43
C PRO A 7 1.84 -10.15 1.28
N GLY A 8 2.53 -11.27 1.45
CA GLY A 8 3.25 -11.95 0.35
C GLY A 8 4.53 -11.30 -0.18
N ALA A 9 4.93 -10.11 0.28
CA ALA A 9 6.16 -9.46 -0.19
C ALA A 9 7.42 -10.22 0.28
N CYS A 10 8.04 -11.03 -0.60
CA CYS A 10 9.20 -11.87 -0.27
C CYS A 10 10.54 -11.12 -0.18
N GLN A 11 10.64 -9.89 -0.70
CA GLN A 11 11.86 -9.07 -0.58
C GLN A 11 11.50 -7.59 -0.45
N ALA A 12 11.50 -7.09 0.78
CA ALA A 12 11.36 -5.67 1.02
C ALA A 12 12.67 -4.94 0.71
N SER A 13 12.65 -4.16 -0.36
CA SER A 13 13.71 -3.24 -0.74
C SER A 13 13.09 -1.90 -1.10
N HIS A 14 13.91 -0.85 -1.15
CA HIS A 14 13.44 0.45 -1.62
C HIS A 14 12.90 0.38 -3.06
N ALA A 15 13.57 -0.36 -3.94
CA ALA A 15 13.10 -0.59 -5.31
C ALA A 15 11.76 -1.35 -5.36
N ALA A 16 11.55 -2.32 -4.48
CA ALA A 16 10.27 -3.03 -4.37
C ALA A 16 9.15 -2.10 -3.87
N ALA A 17 9.46 -1.20 -2.92
CA ALA A 17 8.52 -0.22 -2.41
C ALA A 17 8.09 0.78 -3.51
N VAL A 18 9.04 1.33 -4.27
CA VAL A 18 8.76 2.22 -5.42
C VAL A 18 7.92 1.50 -6.47
N ARG A 19 8.27 0.25 -6.83
CA ARG A 19 7.48 -0.51 -7.80
C ARG A 19 6.04 -0.74 -7.35
N LEU A 20 5.82 -1.08 -6.08
CA LEU A 20 4.48 -1.27 -5.54
C LEU A 20 3.71 0.05 -5.49
N HIS A 21 4.35 1.14 -5.06
CA HIS A 21 3.79 2.48 -5.10
C HIS A 21 3.32 2.85 -6.52
N ASP A 22 4.21 2.72 -7.50
CA ASP A 22 3.91 3.09 -8.89
C ASP A 22 2.79 2.22 -9.48
N GLN A 23 2.74 0.93 -9.13
CA GLN A 23 1.64 0.05 -9.52
C GLN A 23 0.31 0.50 -8.92
N LEU A 24 0.27 0.80 -7.61
CA LEU A 24 -0.93 1.29 -6.93
C LEU A 24 -1.41 2.60 -7.55
N LEU A 25 -0.49 3.53 -7.80
CA LEU A 25 -0.81 4.83 -8.37
C LEU A 25 -1.28 4.73 -9.82
N HIS A 26 -0.50 4.07 -10.69
CA HIS A 26 -0.76 4.11 -12.13
C HIS A 26 -1.82 3.12 -12.60
N HIS A 27 -1.90 1.93 -11.98
CA HIS A 27 -2.88 0.92 -12.40
C HIS A 27 -4.17 0.99 -11.58
N HIS A 28 -4.07 1.30 -10.29
CA HIS A 28 -5.22 1.30 -9.38
C HIS A 28 -5.70 2.70 -9.00
N ARG A 29 -4.95 3.76 -9.34
CA ARG A 29 -5.26 5.17 -8.97
C ARG A 29 -5.32 5.38 -7.46
N ILE A 30 -4.41 4.72 -6.73
CA ILE A 30 -4.31 4.76 -5.27
C ILE A 30 -2.95 5.35 -4.90
N GLU A 31 -2.97 6.53 -4.27
CA GLU A 31 -1.77 7.19 -3.76
C GLU A 31 -1.61 6.88 -2.26
N VAL A 32 -0.58 6.12 -1.91
CA VAL A 32 -0.26 5.75 -0.52
C VAL A 32 1.24 5.65 -0.33
N LEU A 33 1.73 5.98 0.87
CA LEU A 33 3.13 5.78 1.21
C LEU A 33 3.43 4.28 1.36
N VAL A 34 4.38 3.79 0.57
CA VAL A 34 4.94 2.42 0.68
C VAL A 34 6.37 2.51 1.19
N VAL A 35 6.68 1.81 2.28
CA VAL A 35 8.03 1.81 2.88
C VAL A 35 8.52 0.38 3.18
N PRO A 36 9.80 0.07 2.92
CA PRO A 36 10.42 -1.15 3.39
C PRO A 36 10.89 -0.97 4.84
N ILE A 37 10.35 -1.77 5.76
CA ILE A 37 10.75 -1.78 7.17
C ILE A 37 10.89 -3.23 7.63
N ASP A 38 12.04 -3.56 8.21
CA ASP A 38 12.33 -4.86 8.83
C ASP A 38 12.03 -6.06 7.92
N GLY A 39 12.53 -6.01 6.67
CA GLY A 39 12.34 -7.10 5.71
C GLY A 39 10.92 -7.24 5.15
N ALA A 40 9.99 -6.33 5.48
CA ALA A 40 8.63 -6.31 4.93
C ALA A 40 8.29 -4.96 4.26
N LEU A 41 7.37 -4.98 3.30
CA LEU A 41 6.75 -3.76 2.77
C LEU A 41 5.55 -3.38 3.63
N TRP A 42 5.41 -2.08 3.85
CA TRP A 42 4.37 -1.50 4.68
C TRP A 42 3.69 -0.37 3.94
N VAL A 43 2.36 -0.33 4.00
CA VAL A 43 1.55 0.74 3.43
C VAL A 43 0.99 1.59 4.57
N LYS A 44 1.18 2.91 4.48
CA LYS A 44 0.58 3.85 5.43
C LYS A 44 -0.75 4.35 4.89
N VAL A 45 -1.84 3.92 5.52
CA VAL A 45 -3.21 4.27 5.17
C VAL A 45 -3.66 5.48 5.98
N SER A 46 -4.08 6.53 5.28
CA SER A 46 -4.50 7.81 5.86
C SER A 46 -5.98 8.08 5.58
N ALA A 47 -6.86 7.22 6.09
CA ALA A 47 -8.30 7.40 5.95
C ALA A 47 -8.77 8.75 6.55
N GLN A 48 -9.67 9.42 5.84
CA GLN A 48 -10.30 10.69 6.17
C GLN A 48 -11.81 10.53 6.28
N VAL A 49 -12.50 11.60 6.70
CA VAL A 49 -13.97 11.61 6.84
C VAL A 49 -14.73 11.40 5.53
N TYR A 50 -14.06 11.52 4.39
CA TYR A 50 -14.62 11.30 3.06
C TYR A 50 -14.34 9.89 2.51
N ASP A 51 -13.47 9.12 3.16
CA ASP A 51 -13.19 7.74 2.75
C ASP A 51 -14.24 6.80 3.34
N GLY A 52 -14.71 5.86 2.52
CA GLY A 52 -15.63 4.81 2.93
C GLY A 52 -14.95 3.43 3.01
N GLU A 53 -15.73 2.43 3.42
CA GLU A 53 -15.30 1.03 3.43
C GLU A 53 -14.86 0.55 2.05
N SER A 54 -15.55 1.00 0.99
CA SER A 54 -15.22 0.69 -0.40
C SER A 54 -13.83 1.15 -0.83
N ASP A 55 -13.32 2.25 -0.26
CA ASP A 55 -11.97 2.75 -0.57
C ASP A 55 -10.90 1.85 0.06
N ILE A 56 -11.17 1.34 1.27
CA ILE A 56 -10.32 0.37 1.95
C ILE A 56 -10.34 -0.98 1.23
N ASP A 57 -11.52 -1.45 0.81
CA ASP A 57 -11.66 -2.70 0.04
C ASP A 57 -10.90 -2.64 -1.28
N ARG A 58 -10.95 -1.49 -1.97
CA ARG A 58 -10.21 -1.27 -3.21
C ARG A 58 -8.70 -1.34 -2.98
N LEU A 59 -8.20 -0.78 -1.89
CA LEU A 59 -6.79 -0.90 -1.50
C LEU A 59 -6.45 -2.36 -1.17
N ALA A 60 -7.27 -3.07 -0.39
CA ALA A 60 -7.03 -4.46 -0.04
C ALA A 60 -6.97 -5.37 -1.28
N ALA A 61 -7.88 -5.17 -2.23
CA ALA A 61 -7.90 -5.90 -3.50
C ALA A 61 -6.67 -5.62 -4.38
N ALA A 62 -6.12 -4.40 -4.34
CA ALA A 62 -4.90 -4.05 -5.09
C ALA A 62 -3.61 -4.57 -4.46
N LEU A 63 -3.64 -4.97 -3.18
CA LEU A 63 -2.50 -5.52 -2.44
C LEU A 63 -2.46 -7.05 -2.40
N SER A 64 -3.49 -7.73 -2.92
CA SER A 64 -3.63 -9.19 -2.98
C SER A 64 -3.09 -9.75 -4.30
#